data_AF-A0A5N5F1V0-F1
#
_entry.id   AF-A0A5N5F1V0-F1
#
_cell.length_a   1.000
_cell.length_b   1.000
_cell.length_c   1.000
_cell.angle_alpha   90.00
_cell.angle_beta   90.00
_cell.angle_gamma   90.00
#
_symmetry.space_group_name_H-M   'P 1'
#
loop_
_entity.id
_entity.type
_entity.pdbx_description
1 polymer ?
#
loop_
_entity_poly.entity_id
_entity_poly.type
_entity_poly.pdbx_seq_one_letter_code
_entity_poly.pdbx_strand_id
1 'polypeptide(L)'
;MAGSATSTGGSGPSNPPKILLAKPGLVPGTPVPGKFGRGGTGDEYTTSLRSRLPSSIGSLNLLSDSWDFHIDRFLPFLTENTEFTVVGVIGPTGVGKSTIMNELYGFDATSPGMLPPFAIETEEGKAMARHCSMGIEPRVSAERIILLDTQPVFSPSVLAEMMRPDSSSTIPVLPSAESLSAELAHELIGIQLGVLLTSICHFLLVISDGVHDHKMWRLMSTVDLLKHGIPDPSSLTLAPSQSSNTGPEKDREKVHEGREYMATPVFVHTKLRDRDLSPHNIARLRKALAQYFSTSSLTKADNGNTSISRDPDSVAPGSQSHDLDSLMPSLFVIPTKNKDDSPGDQYESYTSMLWKLRDKVLSMNCPPFGRTVTERDWLKNSAKIWELVKSSPIIAEYSRTLQSCGMFRR
;
A
#
# COMPACT_ATOMS: atom_id res chain seq x y z
N MET A 1 64.64 20.48 -33.80
CA MET A 1 63.78 19.35 -33.36
C MET A 1 63.12 19.76 -32.07
N ALA A 2 61.81 20.02 -32.12
CA ALA A 2 61.03 20.55 -31.00
C ALA A 2 60.60 19.40 -30.08
N GLY A 3 60.80 19.57 -28.78
CA GLY A 3 60.28 18.66 -27.77
C GLY A 3 58.80 18.89 -27.48
N SER A 4 58.14 17.89 -26.95
CA SER A 4 56.98 18.05 -26.05
C SER A 4 56.73 16.74 -25.30
N ALA A 5 56.53 16.91 -24.00
CA ALA A 5 56.44 15.88 -22.99
C ALA A 5 55.06 15.21 -22.95
N THR A 6 55.08 13.99 -22.44
CA THR A 6 53.96 13.17 -21.99
C THR A 6 53.08 13.85 -20.94
N SER A 7 51.75 13.79 -21.12
CA SER A 7 50.78 13.89 -20.03
C SER A 7 49.70 12.81 -20.19
N THR A 8 49.43 12.16 -19.07
CA THR A 8 48.50 11.06 -18.81
C THR A 8 47.04 11.49 -18.96
N GLY A 9 46.28 10.84 -19.84
CA GLY A 9 44.84 11.04 -19.98
C GLY A 9 44.06 10.21 -18.96
N GLY A 10 43.54 10.88 -17.92
CA GLY A 10 42.56 10.32 -17.00
C GLY A 10 41.17 10.26 -17.65
N SER A 11 40.53 9.10 -17.56
CA SER A 11 39.14 8.87 -17.93
C SER A 11 38.21 9.58 -16.95
N GLY A 12 37.56 10.65 -17.38
CA GLY A 12 36.49 11.30 -16.64
C GLY A 12 35.20 10.46 -16.61
N PRO A 13 34.35 10.62 -15.59
CA PRO A 13 33.11 9.85 -15.44
C PRO A 13 32.05 10.26 -16.47
N SER A 14 31.33 9.26 -16.96
CA SER A 14 30.22 9.36 -17.91
C SER A 14 29.08 10.25 -17.39
N ASN A 15 28.67 11.25 -18.19
CA ASN A 15 27.47 12.06 -17.92
C ASN A 15 26.19 11.21 -17.96
N PRO A 16 25.24 11.41 -17.03
CA PRO A 16 23.92 10.77 -17.07
C PRO A 16 23.01 11.41 -18.15
N PRO A 17 21.96 10.70 -18.62
CA PRO A 17 21.16 11.12 -19.76
C PRO A 17 20.24 12.31 -19.44
N LYS A 18 20.09 13.21 -20.42
CA LYS A 18 19.24 14.40 -20.36
C LYS A 18 17.77 14.02 -20.54
N ILE A 19 16.92 14.37 -19.57
CA ILE A 19 15.46 14.29 -19.68
C ILE A 19 14.94 15.50 -20.47
N LEU A 20 14.28 15.25 -21.60
CA LEU A 20 13.50 16.25 -22.32
C LEU A 20 12.18 16.48 -21.59
N LEU A 21 12.10 17.56 -20.80
CA LEU A 21 10.83 18.05 -20.28
C LEU A 21 10.11 18.83 -21.39
N ALA A 22 9.05 18.25 -21.95
CA ALA A 22 8.16 18.99 -22.84
C ALA A 22 7.43 20.08 -22.04
N LYS A 23 7.66 21.34 -22.41
CA LYS A 23 7.00 22.53 -21.86
C LYS A 23 5.50 22.48 -22.20
N PRO A 24 4.57 22.66 -21.26
CA PRO A 24 3.16 22.85 -21.59
C PRO A 24 2.98 24.21 -22.30
N GLY A 25 2.36 24.17 -23.49
CA GLY A 25 2.08 25.35 -24.31
C GLY A 25 1.10 26.30 -23.62
N LEU A 26 1.46 27.58 -23.64
CA LEU A 26 0.61 28.71 -23.27
C LEU A 26 -0.50 28.84 -24.33
N VAL A 27 -1.76 28.64 -23.96
CA VAL A 27 -2.91 29.02 -24.79
C VAL A 27 -3.31 30.46 -24.38
N PRO A 28 -3.32 31.45 -25.29
CA PRO A 28 -3.65 32.82 -24.93
C PRO A 28 -5.17 33.00 -24.83
N GLY A 29 -5.68 33.07 -23.60
CA GLY A 29 -7.04 33.52 -23.30
C GLY A 29 -7.13 35.05 -23.35
N THR A 30 -8.15 35.56 -24.03
CA THR A 30 -8.49 36.97 -24.23
C THR A 30 -8.80 37.71 -22.92
N PRO A 31 -8.51 39.03 -22.81
CA PRO A 31 -8.76 39.80 -21.59
C PRO A 31 -10.19 40.36 -21.56
N VAL A 32 -10.87 40.27 -20.41
CA VAL A 32 -12.11 41.00 -20.10
C VAL A 32 -11.78 42.10 -19.08
N PRO A 33 -12.20 43.36 -19.29
CA PRO A 33 -11.65 44.51 -18.58
C PRO A 33 -12.23 44.68 -17.18
N GLY A 34 -11.38 45.11 -16.26
CA GLY A 34 -11.73 45.49 -14.90
C GLY A 34 -12.56 46.77 -14.83
N LYS A 35 -13.39 46.87 -13.79
CA LYS A 35 -14.05 48.11 -13.41
C LYS A 35 -13.85 48.36 -11.93
N PHE A 36 -13.15 49.45 -11.65
CA PHE A 36 -12.98 50.05 -10.32
C PHE A 36 -14.34 50.50 -9.75
N GLY A 37 -14.56 50.25 -8.46
CA GLY A 37 -15.67 50.80 -7.69
C GLY A 37 -15.28 50.92 -6.21
N ARG A 38 -15.33 52.14 -5.70
CA ARG A 38 -14.84 52.59 -4.39
C ARG A 38 -16.03 52.83 -3.44
N GLY A 39 -15.95 52.27 -2.23
CA GLY A 39 -16.61 52.79 -1.01
C GLY A 39 -17.94 52.16 -0.60
N GLY A 40 -18.06 51.82 0.70
CA GLY A 40 -19.34 51.58 1.37
C GLY A 40 -19.29 50.53 2.47
N THR A 41 -19.43 50.97 3.72
CA THR A 41 -19.52 50.26 5.00
C THR A 41 -20.71 49.29 5.13
N GLY A 42 -20.55 48.18 5.86
CA GLY A 42 -21.65 47.37 6.40
C GLY A 42 -21.23 45.92 6.70
N ASP A 43 -21.37 45.52 7.97
CA ASP A 43 -21.08 44.19 8.52
C ASP A 43 -21.80 43.04 7.78
N GLU A 44 -21.06 42.01 7.36
CA GLU A 44 -21.40 40.58 7.48
C GLU A 44 -20.36 39.71 6.74
N TYR A 45 -20.33 38.43 7.09
CA TYR A 45 -19.52 37.34 6.55
C TYR A 45 -18.13 37.16 7.16
N THR A 46 -18.13 36.45 8.28
CA THR A 46 -17.14 35.41 8.62
C THR A 46 -17.06 34.39 7.48
N THR A 47 -16.44 34.78 6.37
CA THR A 47 -16.05 33.84 5.32
C THR A 47 -14.90 33.02 5.85
N SER A 48 -15.14 31.71 5.92
CA SER A 48 -14.20 30.68 6.35
C SER A 48 -12.81 30.95 5.77
N LEU A 49 -11.83 31.16 6.66
CA LEU A 49 -10.41 30.98 6.33
C LEU A 49 -10.17 29.49 6.11
N ARG A 50 -10.67 29.00 4.99
CA ARG A 50 -10.40 27.68 4.47
C ARG A 50 -8.96 27.71 3.99
N SER A 51 -8.02 27.25 4.81
CA SER A 51 -6.71 26.82 4.31
C SER A 51 -6.86 25.48 3.57
N ARG A 52 -7.63 25.54 2.48
CA ARG A 52 -7.39 24.82 1.22
C ARG A 52 -5.90 24.86 0.88
N LEU A 53 -5.04 23.96 1.38
CA LEU A 53 -3.73 23.84 0.74
C LEU A 53 -4.00 23.59 -0.75
N PRO A 54 -3.27 24.25 -1.67
CA PRO A 54 -3.35 23.91 -3.07
C PRO A 54 -3.10 22.41 -3.17
N SER A 55 -4.01 21.67 -3.81
CA SER A 55 -3.79 20.29 -4.21
C SER A 55 -2.38 20.22 -4.76
N SER A 56 -1.50 19.45 -4.09
CA SER A 56 -0.16 19.20 -4.61
C SER A 56 -0.31 18.87 -6.08
N ILE A 57 0.38 19.62 -6.94
CA ILE A 57 0.34 19.51 -8.40
C ILE A 57 0.28 18.02 -8.78
N GLY A 58 -0.90 17.52 -9.18
CA GLY A 58 -1.10 16.18 -9.71
C GLY A 58 -1.17 14.98 -8.74
N SER A 59 -1.91 15.04 -7.62
CA SER A 59 -2.29 13.79 -6.91
C SER A 59 -3.10 12.87 -7.84
N LEU A 60 -2.64 11.62 -7.94
CA LEU A 60 -3.22 10.57 -8.78
C LEU A 60 -4.25 9.73 -8.03
N ASN A 61 -4.35 9.92 -6.71
CA ASN A 61 -5.16 9.21 -5.72
C ASN A 61 -6.25 8.28 -6.30
N LEU A 62 -6.03 6.97 -6.17
CA LEU A 62 -6.96 5.93 -6.58
C LEU A 62 -8.20 5.85 -5.71
N LEU A 63 -8.12 6.26 -4.45
CA LEU A 63 -9.24 6.18 -3.51
C LEU A 63 -9.48 7.57 -2.90
N SER A 64 -10.53 8.26 -3.32
CA SER A 64 -10.80 9.63 -2.89
C SER A 64 -11.13 9.76 -1.39
N ASP A 65 -11.23 11.01 -0.92
CA ASP A 65 -11.81 11.37 0.37
C ASP A 65 -13.29 10.94 0.51
N SER A 66 -14.01 10.80 -0.61
CA SER A 66 -15.36 10.24 -0.66
C SER A 66 -15.40 8.71 -0.64
N TRP A 67 -14.26 8.02 -0.56
CA TRP A 67 -14.14 6.57 -0.58
C TRP A 67 -14.54 5.92 -1.92
N ASP A 68 -14.42 6.70 -3.00
CA ASP A 68 -14.66 6.27 -4.38
C ASP A 68 -13.34 5.92 -5.08
N PHE A 69 -13.37 4.89 -5.93
CA PHE A 69 -12.17 4.41 -6.61
C PHE A 69 -12.07 4.99 -8.02
N HIS A 70 -11.10 5.88 -8.24
CA HIS A 70 -10.92 6.62 -9.49
C HIS A 70 -9.67 6.15 -10.23
N ILE A 71 -9.86 5.57 -11.42
CA ILE A 71 -8.75 5.06 -12.23
C ILE A 71 -8.31 6.03 -13.34
N ASP A 72 -9.14 7.00 -13.72
CA ASP A 72 -8.94 7.80 -14.94
C ASP A 72 -7.65 8.62 -14.93
N ARG A 73 -7.22 9.06 -13.74
CA ARG A 73 -6.00 9.84 -13.57
C ARG A 73 -4.74 8.96 -13.62
N PHE A 74 -4.82 7.72 -13.16
CA PHE A 74 -3.67 6.82 -13.07
C PHE A 74 -3.50 5.95 -14.32
N LEU A 75 -4.60 5.58 -14.99
CA LEU A 75 -4.61 4.73 -16.19
C LEU A 75 -3.67 5.21 -17.33
N PRO A 76 -3.47 6.52 -17.59
CA PRO A 76 -2.53 6.99 -18.60
C PRO A 76 -1.05 6.65 -18.32
N PHE A 77 -0.69 6.36 -17.07
CA PHE A 77 0.68 5.98 -16.67
C PHE A 77 0.94 4.47 -16.80
N LEU A 78 -0.11 3.70 -17.10
CA LEU A 78 -0.05 2.25 -17.26
C LEU A 78 -0.02 1.84 -18.73
N THR A 79 0.62 0.70 -18.98
CA THR A 79 0.89 0.15 -20.31
C THR A 79 0.23 -1.21 -20.49
N GLU A 80 0.38 -1.82 -21.66
CA GLU A 80 -0.05 -3.20 -21.92
C GLU A 80 1.00 -4.23 -21.45
N ASN A 81 1.97 -3.82 -20.62
CA ASN A 81 2.96 -4.72 -20.04
C ASN A 81 2.28 -5.73 -19.11
N THR A 82 2.69 -6.99 -19.22
CA THR A 82 2.22 -8.09 -18.36
C THR A 82 3.24 -8.50 -17.30
N GLU A 83 4.48 -8.01 -17.41
CA GLU A 83 5.56 -8.27 -16.46
C GLU A 83 5.72 -7.05 -15.54
N PHE A 84 4.88 -6.99 -14.50
CA PHE A 84 4.90 -5.90 -13.52
C PHE A 84 4.75 -6.46 -12.11
N THR A 85 5.14 -5.64 -11.13
CA THR A 85 4.96 -5.95 -9.71
C THR A 85 4.14 -4.85 -9.05
N VAL A 86 3.32 -5.23 -8.07
CA VAL A 86 2.45 -4.31 -7.32
C VAL A 86 2.79 -4.47 -5.85
N VAL A 87 3.29 -3.40 -5.24
CA VAL A 87 3.63 -3.36 -3.82
C VAL A 87 2.72 -2.34 -3.14
N GLY A 88 1.87 -2.82 -2.26
CA GLY A 88 1.08 -1.98 -1.37
C GLY A 88 1.73 -1.86 0.01
N VAL A 89 1.45 -0.77 0.72
CA VAL A 89 1.84 -0.61 2.13
C VAL A 89 0.63 -0.29 2.98
N ILE A 90 0.52 -0.92 4.15
CA ILE A 90 -0.53 -0.65 5.13
C ILE A 90 0.07 -0.55 6.53
N GLY A 91 -0.44 0.36 7.35
CA GLY A 91 0.08 0.54 8.71
C GLY A 91 -0.40 1.83 9.39
N PRO A 92 -0.18 1.97 10.71
CA PRO A 92 -0.65 3.10 11.50
C PRO A 92 -0.06 4.45 11.09
N THR A 93 -0.51 5.52 11.74
CA THR A 93 0.07 6.87 11.57
C THR A 93 1.52 6.90 12.05
N GLY A 94 2.38 7.58 11.29
CA GLY A 94 3.76 7.85 11.69
C GLY A 94 4.71 6.65 11.69
N VAL A 95 4.32 5.47 11.16
CA VAL A 95 5.20 4.28 11.12
C VAL A 95 6.23 4.29 9.99
N GLY A 96 6.21 5.31 9.12
CA GLY A 96 7.18 5.48 8.03
C GLY A 96 6.80 4.85 6.69
N LYS A 97 5.50 4.63 6.43
CA LYS A 97 5.00 4.04 5.16
C LYS A 97 5.54 4.76 3.92
N SER A 98 5.22 6.04 3.78
CA SER A 98 5.63 6.86 2.63
C SER A 98 7.16 6.97 2.51
N THR A 99 7.89 6.92 3.63
CA THR A 99 9.36 6.86 3.62
C THR A 99 9.87 5.56 2.99
N ILE A 100 9.34 4.41 3.41
CA ILE A 100 9.69 3.10 2.84
C ILE A 100 9.32 3.06 1.35
N MET A 101 8.15 3.60 0.98
CA MET A 101 7.72 3.65 -0.42
C MET A 101 8.59 4.54 -1.30
N ASN A 102 9.11 5.65 -0.77
CA ASN A 102 10.08 6.48 -1.49
C ASN A 102 11.41 5.76 -1.72
N GLU A 103 11.91 4.98 -0.75
CA GLU A 103 13.11 4.16 -0.93
C GLU A 103 12.90 3.06 -1.98
N LEU A 104 11.73 2.41 -1.98
CA LEU A 104 11.36 1.41 -3.00
C LEU A 104 11.20 2.03 -4.38
N TYR A 105 10.76 3.29 -4.46
CA TYR A 105 10.69 4.04 -5.71
C TYR A 105 12.09 4.39 -6.26
N GLY A 106 13.14 4.32 -5.43
CA GLY A 106 14.48 4.77 -5.79
C GLY A 106 14.66 6.28 -5.64
N PHE A 107 13.92 6.92 -4.72
CA PHE A 107 14.12 8.33 -4.41
C PHE A 107 15.47 8.56 -3.72
N ASP A 108 16.26 9.46 -4.28
CA ASP A 108 17.53 9.90 -3.70
C ASP A 108 17.38 11.30 -3.08
N ALA A 109 17.37 11.36 -1.76
CA ALA A 109 17.25 12.60 -1.00
C ALA A 109 18.50 13.51 -1.09
N THR A 110 19.63 13.01 -1.63
CA THR A 110 20.85 13.80 -1.78
C THR A 110 20.82 14.70 -3.01
N SER A 111 19.93 14.41 -3.97
CA SER A 111 19.75 15.17 -5.20
C SER A 111 19.01 16.51 -4.92
N PRO A 112 19.66 17.67 -5.12
CA PRO A 112 19.08 18.97 -4.77
C PRO A 112 17.81 19.28 -5.57
N GLY A 113 16.78 19.80 -4.90
CA GLY A 113 15.56 20.32 -5.54
C GLY A 113 14.50 19.27 -5.92
N MET A 114 14.75 17.98 -5.64
CA MET A 114 13.76 16.93 -5.84
C MET A 114 12.92 16.71 -4.59
N LEU A 115 11.61 16.82 -4.72
CA LEU A 115 10.67 16.43 -3.67
C LEU A 115 10.42 14.90 -3.73
N PRO A 116 10.18 14.26 -2.58
CA PRO A 116 9.86 12.84 -2.55
C PRO A 116 8.55 12.56 -3.33
N PRO A 117 8.49 11.46 -4.11
CA PRO A 117 7.28 11.05 -4.84
C PRO A 117 6.06 10.87 -3.94
N PHE A 118 6.24 10.28 -2.76
CA PHE A 118 5.22 10.22 -1.72
C PHE A 118 5.52 11.26 -0.66
N ALA A 119 4.53 12.11 -0.34
CA ALA A 119 4.67 13.11 0.69
C ALA A 119 4.98 12.44 2.04
N ILE A 120 6.02 12.91 2.72
CA ILE A 120 6.37 12.48 4.07
C ILE A 120 5.89 13.56 5.04
N GLU A 121 5.42 13.13 6.21
CA GLU A 121 4.95 14.01 7.28
C GLU A 121 6.03 15.03 7.68
N THR A 122 5.67 16.32 7.64
CA THR A 122 6.54 17.42 8.07
C THR A 122 6.47 17.64 9.58
N GLU A 123 7.43 18.37 10.14
CA GLU A 123 7.42 18.71 11.57
C GLU A 123 6.19 19.55 11.96
N GLU A 124 5.72 20.42 11.06
CA GLU A 124 4.47 21.16 11.24
C GLU A 124 3.26 20.21 11.22
N GLY A 125 3.24 19.24 10.31
CA GLY A 125 2.20 18.21 10.26
C GLY A 125 2.09 17.42 11.56
N LYS A 126 3.24 17.02 12.14
CA LYS A 126 3.32 16.38 13.46
C LYS A 126 2.79 17.27 14.57
N ALA A 127 3.22 18.53 14.60
CA ALA A 127 2.78 19.49 15.61
C ALA A 127 1.26 19.75 15.55
N MET A 128 0.68 19.67 14.35
CA MET A 128 -0.76 19.82 14.12
C MET A 128 -1.55 18.51 14.25
N ALA A 129 -0.89 17.38 14.55
CA ALA A 129 -1.49 16.05 14.60
C ALA A 129 -2.34 15.71 13.35
N ARG A 130 -1.80 15.99 12.16
CA ARG A 130 -2.47 15.75 10.88
C ARG A 130 -1.90 14.52 10.17
N HIS A 131 -2.76 13.75 9.52
CA HIS A 131 -2.31 12.72 8.59
C HIS A 131 -1.76 13.36 7.30
N CYS A 132 -0.78 12.71 6.69
CA CYS A 132 -0.15 13.16 5.45
C CYS A 132 -0.76 12.49 4.22
N SER A 133 -0.88 11.16 4.23
CA SER A 133 -1.48 10.39 3.14
C SER A 133 -3.00 10.27 3.31
N MET A 134 -3.76 10.50 2.23
CA MET A 134 -5.22 10.32 2.14
C MET A 134 -5.51 9.32 1.02
N GLY A 135 -6.41 8.37 1.23
CA GLY A 135 -6.76 7.39 0.21
C GLY A 135 -5.66 6.39 -0.13
N ILE A 136 -5.43 6.19 -1.42
CA ILE A 136 -4.37 5.35 -1.99
C ILE A 136 -3.68 6.16 -3.08
N GLU A 137 -2.48 6.67 -2.81
CA GLU A 137 -1.68 7.37 -3.81
C GLU A 137 -0.82 6.35 -4.57
N PRO A 138 -0.96 6.25 -5.91
CA PRO A 138 -0.17 5.34 -6.71
C PRO A 138 1.06 6.03 -7.33
N ARG A 139 2.14 5.27 -7.51
CA ARG A 139 3.31 5.65 -8.34
C ARG A 139 3.77 4.46 -9.17
N VAL A 140 4.42 4.71 -10.30
CA VAL A 140 5.09 3.68 -11.11
C VAL A 140 6.58 4.03 -11.18
N SER A 141 7.45 3.10 -10.77
CA SER A 141 8.90 3.29 -10.85
C SER A 141 9.42 3.15 -12.30
N ALA A 142 10.70 3.46 -12.52
CA ALA A 142 11.36 3.27 -13.81
C ALA A 142 11.40 1.78 -14.21
N GLU A 143 11.48 0.89 -13.24
CA GLU A 143 11.50 -0.57 -13.35
C GLU A 143 10.08 -1.18 -13.41
N ARG A 144 9.05 -0.36 -13.67
CA ARG A 144 7.64 -0.78 -13.81
C ARG A 144 7.06 -1.45 -12.56
N ILE A 145 7.53 -1.04 -11.38
CA ILE A 145 6.93 -1.42 -10.11
C ILE A 145 5.82 -0.42 -9.79
N ILE A 146 4.60 -0.92 -9.62
CA ILE A 146 3.46 -0.13 -9.17
C ILE A 146 3.48 -0.11 -7.63
N LEU A 147 3.60 1.08 -7.07
CA LEU A 147 3.68 1.34 -5.64
C LEU A 147 2.38 2.02 -5.16
N LEU A 148 1.74 1.46 -4.13
CA LEU A 148 0.48 1.97 -3.57
C LEU A 148 0.70 2.41 -2.12
N ASP A 149 0.89 3.72 -1.88
CA ASP A 149 0.97 4.30 -0.53
C ASP A 149 -0.42 4.65 -0.02
N THR A 150 -0.79 4.15 1.16
CA THR A 150 -2.15 4.32 1.67
C THR A 150 -2.24 5.25 2.86
N GLN A 151 -3.43 5.80 3.07
CA GLN A 151 -3.79 6.45 4.31
C GLN A 151 -3.51 5.55 5.52
N PRO A 152 -3.19 6.13 6.69
CA PRO A 152 -2.95 5.36 7.89
C PRO A 152 -4.22 4.69 8.41
N VAL A 153 -4.10 3.42 8.82
CA VAL A 153 -5.13 2.75 9.63
C VAL A 153 -5.00 3.13 11.11
N PHE A 154 -6.08 3.00 11.88
CA PHE A 154 -6.08 3.37 13.31
C PHE A 154 -5.67 4.83 13.60
N SER A 155 -5.92 5.74 12.65
CA SER A 155 -5.43 7.11 12.73
C SER A 155 -6.39 8.01 13.52
N PRO A 156 -5.98 8.57 14.67
CA PRO A 156 -6.82 9.49 15.43
C PRO A 156 -7.18 10.75 14.62
N SER A 157 -6.25 11.22 13.77
CA SER A 157 -6.47 12.39 12.92
C SER A 157 -7.49 12.15 11.80
N VAL A 158 -7.58 10.92 11.27
CA VAL A 158 -8.59 10.55 10.27
C VAL A 158 -9.95 10.44 10.95
N LEU A 159 -10.02 9.79 12.12
CA LEU A 159 -11.24 9.73 12.93
C LEU A 159 -11.74 11.13 13.33
N ALA A 160 -10.84 12.00 13.80
CA ALA A 160 -11.17 13.37 14.17
C ALA A 160 -11.68 14.19 12.98
N GLU A 161 -11.20 13.89 11.76
CA GLU A 161 -11.78 14.45 10.55
C GLU A 161 -13.17 13.89 10.31
N MET A 162 -13.41 12.58 10.37
CA MET A 162 -14.75 11.99 10.19
C MET A 162 -15.80 12.51 11.18
N MET A 163 -15.39 12.95 12.37
CA MET A 163 -16.28 13.47 13.41
C MET A 163 -16.67 14.94 13.23
N ARG A 164 -16.05 15.71 12.32
CA ARG A 164 -16.42 17.14 12.21
C ARG A 164 -17.81 17.29 11.56
N PRO A 165 -18.63 18.26 12.00
CA PRO A 165 -19.98 18.45 11.46
C PRO A 165 -20.02 18.83 9.96
N ASP A 166 -18.93 19.39 9.44
CA ASP A 166 -18.77 19.93 8.09
C ASP A 166 -18.03 19.00 7.11
N SER A 167 -17.40 17.95 7.62
CA SER A 167 -16.72 16.91 6.85
C SER A 167 -17.63 15.69 6.78
N SER A 168 -18.07 15.33 5.56
CA SER A 168 -18.61 14.03 5.15
C SER A 168 -18.92 13.04 6.28
N SER A 169 -19.94 13.34 7.10
CA SER A 169 -20.50 12.41 8.08
C SER A 169 -21.22 11.21 7.42
N THR A 170 -20.99 11.02 6.12
CA THR A 170 -21.60 10.04 5.23
C THR A 170 -20.57 9.47 4.26
N ILE A 171 -19.34 9.16 4.69
CA ILE A 171 -18.50 8.26 3.89
C ILE A 171 -19.32 6.95 3.75
N PRO A 172 -19.72 6.54 2.53
CA PRO A 172 -20.60 5.39 2.34
C PRO A 172 -19.77 4.11 2.44
N VAL A 173 -19.27 3.81 3.65
CA VAL A 173 -18.44 2.63 3.92
C VAL A 173 -19.22 1.36 3.60
N LEU A 174 -20.52 1.33 3.88
CA LEU A 174 -21.42 0.24 3.51
C LEU A 174 -22.57 0.77 2.64
N PRO A 175 -23.15 -0.05 1.74
CA PRO A 175 -24.30 0.33 0.92
C PRO A 175 -25.60 0.50 1.72
N SER A 176 -25.64 0.01 2.96
CA SER A 176 -26.80 0.10 3.84
C SER A 176 -27.04 1.55 4.27
N ALA A 177 -28.30 2.00 4.24
CA ALA A 177 -28.72 3.34 4.66
C ALA A 177 -28.64 3.57 6.18
N GLU A 178 -28.14 2.60 6.95
CA GLU A 178 -27.94 2.75 8.39
C GLU A 178 -26.68 3.57 8.69
N SER A 179 -26.86 4.71 9.37
CA SER A 179 -25.73 5.53 9.80
C SER A 179 -24.84 4.78 10.80
N LEU A 180 -23.58 4.57 10.43
CA LEU A 180 -22.55 4.03 11.31
C LEU A 180 -22.04 5.11 12.25
N SER A 181 -21.57 4.73 13.45
CA SER A 181 -20.75 5.66 14.25
C SER A 181 -19.42 5.92 13.55
N ALA A 182 -18.81 7.07 13.81
CA ALA A 182 -17.53 7.44 13.20
C ALA A 182 -16.43 6.42 13.54
N GLU A 183 -16.44 5.89 14.76
CA GLU A 183 -15.49 4.88 15.24
C GLU A 183 -15.64 3.55 14.47
N LEU A 184 -16.88 3.10 14.26
CA LEU A 184 -17.13 1.87 13.52
C LEU A 184 -16.81 2.04 12.03
N ALA A 185 -17.21 3.16 11.44
CA ALA A 185 -16.86 3.49 10.06
C ALA A 185 -15.33 3.52 9.86
N HIS A 186 -14.59 4.10 10.81
CA HIS A 186 -13.13 4.15 10.80
C HIS A 186 -12.49 2.75 10.92
N GLU A 187 -13.05 1.86 11.74
CA GLU A 187 -12.61 0.45 11.83
C GLU A 187 -12.84 -0.30 10.50
N LEU A 188 -14.03 -0.16 9.92
CA LEU A 188 -14.40 -0.80 8.65
C LEU A 188 -13.57 -0.28 7.47
N ILE A 189 -13.24 1.01 7.43
CA ILE A 189 -12.34 1.60 6.43
C ILE A 189 -10.99 0.88 6.44
N GLY A 190 -10.41 0.63 7.63
CA GLY A 190 -9.16 -0.11 7.74
C GLY A 190 -9.24 -1.54 7.22
N ILE A 191 -10.37 -2.23 7.49
CA ILE A 191 -10.64 -3.57 7.00
C ILE A 191 -10.80 -3.60 5.49
N GLN A 192 -11.64 -2.72 4.92
CA GLN A 192 -11.86 -2.65 3.47
C GLN A 192 -10.58 -2.34 2.71
N LEU A 193 -9.76 -1.42 3.25
CA LEU A 193 -8.45 -1.13 2.69
C LEU A 193 -7.54 -2.37 2.71
N GLY A 194 -7.50 -3.10 3.82
CA GLY A 194 -6.74 -4.34 3.93
C GLY A 194 -7.22 -5.43 2.96
N VAL A 195 -8.54 -5.63 2.83
CA VAL A 195 -9.13 -6.59 1.87
C VAL A 195 -8.81 -6.18 0.43
N LEU A 196 -8.92 -4.90 0.08
CA LEU A 196 -8.57 -4.42 -1.25
C LEU A 196 -7.09 -4.69 -1.55
N LEU A 197 -6.18 -4.24 -0.69
CA LEU A 197 -4.73 -4.36 -0.91
C LEU A 197 -4.29 -5.82 -1.00
N THR A 198 -4.79 -6.69 -0.13
CA THR A 198 -4.52 -8.14 -0.20
C THR A 198 -5.09 -8.78 -1.46
N SER A 199 -6.08 -8.18 -2.10
CA SER A 199 -6.68 -8.71 -3.34
C SER A 199 -5.99 -8.21 -4.61
N ILE A 200 -5.38 -7.02 -4.60
CA ILE A 200 -4.83 -6.39 -5.81
C ILE A 200 -3.30 -6.32 -5.85
N CYS A 201 -2.61 -6.49 -4.72
CA CYS A 201 -1.15 -6.42 -4.66
C CYS A 201 -0.51 -7.79 -4.88
N HIS A 202 0.76 -7.78 -5.31
CA HIS A 202 1.63 -8.96 -5.28
C HIS A 202 2.27 -9.10 -3.90
N PHE A 203 2.81 -7.99 -3.39
CA PHE A 203 3.35 -7.89 -2.03
C PHE A 203 2.61 -6.82 -1.24
N LEU A 204 2.30 -7.12 0.02
CA LEU A 204 1.73 -6.16 0.96
C LEU A 204 2.67 -5.96 2.14
N LEU A 205 3.27 -4.77 2.24
CA LEU A 205 4.08 -4.38 3.37
C LEU A 205 3.16 -4.02 4.55
N VAL A 206 3.19 -4.84 5.60
CA VAL A 206 2.39 -4.65 6.82
C VAL A 206 3.29 -4.03 7.88
N ILE A 207 3.14 -2.72 8.10
CA ILE A 207 4.05 -1.94 8.96
C ILE A 207 3.47 -1.77 10.37
N SER A 208 4.18 -2.27 11.38
CA SER A 208 3.87 -2.12 12.81
C SER A 208 4.82 -1.13 13.51
N ASP A 209 4.34 -0.45 14.56
CA ASP A 209 5.16 0.40 15.43
C ASP A 209 5.77 -0.41 16.59
N GLY A 210 7.08 -0.66 16.54
CA GLY A 210 7.79 -1.43 17.56
C GLY A 210 7.36 -2.91 17.65
N VAL A 211 7.92 -3.63 18.63
CA VAL A 211 7.77 -5.10 18.74
C VAL A 211 6.51 -5.57 19.49
N HIS A 212 5.78 -4.65 20.12
CA HIS A 212 4.60 -4.96 20.93
C HIS A 212 3.28 -4.53 20.28
N ASP A 213 3.34 -3.91 19.09
CA ASP A 213 2.14 -3.52 18.36
C ASP A 213 1.58 -4.68 17.53
N HIS A 214 0.62 -5.38 18.13
CA HIS A 214 -0.12 -6.46 17.50
C HIS A 214 -1.40 -5.99 16.79
N LYS A 215 -1.69 -4.67 16.74
CA LYS A 215 -2.92 -4.16 16.10
C LYS A 215 -2.95 -4.52 14.63
N MET A 216 -1.81 -4.39 13.95
CA MET A 216 -1.69 -4.79 12.55
C MET A 216 -1.86 -6.30 12.36
N TRP A 217 -1.36 -7.11 13.29
CA TRP A 217 -1.53 -8.56 13.19
C TRP A 217 -3.02 -8.93 13.31
N ARG A 218 -3.72 -8.29 14.24
CA ARG A 218 -5.18 -8.44 14.39
C ARG A 218 -5.91 -7.99 13.13
N LEU A 219 -5.58 -6.82 12.57
CA LEU A 219 -6.17 -6.35 11.33
C LEU A 219 -5.98 -7.36 10.21
N MET A 220 -4.76 -7.87 10.03
CA MET A 220 -4.48 -8.86 8.99
C MET A 220 -5.23 -10.18 9.21
N SER A 221 -5.40 -10.62 10.45
CA SER A 221 -6.24 -11.79 10.77
C SER A 221 -7.72 -11.53 10.49
N THR A 222 -8.21 -10.33 10.77
CA THR A 222 -9.57 -9.91 10.40
C THR A 222 -9.74 -9.83 8.88
N VAL A 223 -8.74 -9.33 8.16
CA VAL A 223 -8.74 -9.32 6.68
C VAL A 223 -8.76 -10.74 6.13
N ASP A 224 -7.93 -11.64 6.66
CA ASP A 224 -7.91 -13.07 6.29
C ASP A 224 -9.27 -13.75 6.51
N LEU A 225 -9.98 -13.37 7.59
CA LEU A 225 -11.32 -13.87 7.89
C LEU A 225 -12.41 -13.28 6.98
N LEU A 226 -12.29 -12.02 6.56
CA LEU A 226 -13.36 -11.30 5.87
C LEU A 226 -13.18 -11.26 4.35
N LYS A 227 -11.98 -11.55 3.85
CA LYS A 227 -11.71 -11.66 2.41
C LYS A 227 -12.27 -12.99 1.91
N HIS A 228 -13.53 -12.94 1.50
CA HIS A 228 -14.28 -14.05 0.94
C HIS A 228 -15.14 -13.58 -0.24
N GLY A 229 -15.18 -14.37 -1.31
CA GLY A 229 -15.91 -14.04 -2.53
C GLY A 229 -15.26 -12.89 -3.33
N ILE A 230 -14.00 -12.56 -3.03
CA ILE A 230 -13.24 -11.55 -3.78
C ILE A 230 -12.34 -12.26 -4.79
N PRO A 231 -12.58 -12.08 -6.11
CA PRO A 231 -11.85 -12.81 -7.14
C PRO A 231 -10.45 -12.24 -7.37
N ASP A 232 -9.61 -13.06 -7.99
CA ASP A 232 -8.31 -12.66 -8.53
C ASP A 232 -8.47 -11.54 -9.59
N PRO A 233 -7.63 -10.48 -9.57
CA PRO A 233 -7.65 -9.40 -10.58
C PRO A 233 -7.60 -9.88 -12.02
N SER A 234 -7.00 -11.04 -12.31
CA SER A 234 -6.91 -11.62 -13.65
C SER A 234 -8.18 -12.35 -14.11
N SER A 235 -9.11 -12.66 -13.20
CA SER A 235 -10.32 -13.46 -13.50
C SER A 235 -11.52 -12.62 -13.95
N LEU A 236 -11.50 -11.30 -13.71
CA LEU A 236 -12.62 -10.38 -14.00
C LEU A 236 -12.73 -9.91 -15.46
N THR A 237 -11.86 -10.41 -16.34
CA THR A 237 -11.79 -10.06 -17.77
C THR A 237 -12.76 -10.87 -18.64
N LEU A 238 -13.64 -11.70 -18.06
CA LEU A 238 -14.72 -12.35 -18.82
C LEU A 238 -15.78 -11.31 -19.21
N ALA A 239 -15.63 -10.72 -20.39
CA ALA A 239 -16.71 -9.99 -21.03
C ALA A 239 -17.93 -10.92 -21.24
N PRO A 240 -19.17 -10.41 -21.15
CA PRO A 240 -20.32 -11.17 -21.59
C PRO A 240 -20.25 -11.30 -23.11
N SER A 241 -19.84 -12.46 -23.62
CA SER A 241 -20.03 -12.78 -25.02
C SER A 241 -21.54 -12.80 -25.28
N GLN A 242 -22.04 -11.75 -25.95
CA GLN A 242 -23.31 -11.85 -26.65
C GLN A 242 -23.18 -12.95 -27.70
N SER A 243 -23.69 -14.12 -27.38
CA SER A 243 -24.15 -15.06 -28.40
C SER A 243 -25.50 -15.57 -27.94
N SER A 244 -26.53 -15.01 -28.55
CA SER A 244 -27.82 -15.66 -28.69
C SER A 244 -27.61 -17.09 -29.19
N ASN A 245 -27.91 -18.09 -28.36
CA ASN A 245 -28.69 -19.25 -28.78
C ASN A 245 -29.11 -20.10 -27.57
N THR A 246 -30.40 -20.41 -27.58
CA THR A 246 -31.18 -21.24 -26.67
C THR A 246 -30.70 -22.69 -26.61
N GLY A 247 -30.54 -23.24 -25.41
CA GLY A 247 -30.42 -24.68 -25.15
C GLY A 247 -30.48 -24.97 -23.64
N PRO A 248 -31.21 -26.00 -23.17
CA PRO A 248 -31.42 -26.23 -21.75
C PRO A 248 -30.26 -27.00 -21.09
N GLU A 249 -29.93 -26.56 -19.88
CA GLU A 249 -29.33 -27.24 -18.72
C GLU A 249 -28.53 -28.54 -18.91
N LYS A 250 -27.21 -28.46 -18.65
CA LYS A 250 -26.50 -29.11 -17.53
C LYS A 250 -24.99 -28.83 -17.68
N ASP A 251 -24.27 -28.73 -16.57
CA ASP A 251 -22.80 -28.55 -16.49
C ASP A 251 -22.24 -27.12 -16.54
N ARG A 252 -22.83 -26.17 -15.79
CA ARG A 252 -22.13 -24.94 -15.39
C ARG A 252 -21.92 -24.81 -13.87
N GLU A 253 -21.78 -25.95 -13.21
CA GLU A 253 -21.36 -26.01 -11.81
C GLU A 253 -20.03 -26.78 -11.71
N LYS A 254 -19.04 -26.36 -12.50
CA LYS A 254 -17.66 -26.47 -12.03
C LYS A 254 -17.41 -25.24 -11.17
N VAL A 255 -17.85 -25.34 -9.92
CA VAL A 255 -17.33 -24.52 -8.82
C VAL A 255 -15.81 -24.58 -8.99
N HIS A 256 -15.21 -23.51 -9.51
CA HIS A 256 -13.78 -23.35 -9.37
C HIS A 256 -13.60 -23.21 -7.86
N GLU A 257 -13.25 -24.31 -7.19
CA GLU A 257 -12.51 -24.31 -5.93
C GLU A 257 -11.11 -23.72 -6.19
N GLY A 258 -11.08 -22.54 -6.81
CA GLY A 258 -9.90 -21.75 -7.06
C GLY A 258 -9.64 -21.00 -5.77
N ARG A 259 -8.60 -21.43 -5.07
CA ARG A 259 -8.01 -20.72 -3.93
C ARG A 259 -8.03 -19.22 -4.21
N GLU A 260 -8.67 -18.45 -3.34
CA GLU A 260 -8.76 -17.00 -3.55
C GLU A 260 -7.35 -16.40 -3.55
N TYR A 261 -7.02 -15.66 -4.61
CA TYR A 261 -5.73 -14.96 -4.71
C TYR A 261 -5.54 -14.04 -3.51
N MET A 262 -4.33 -14.00 -2.96
CA MET A 262 -4.02 -13.13 -1.84
C MET A 262 -2.54 -12.73 -1.88
N ALA A 263 -2.28 -11.42 -1.74
CA ALA A 263 -0.96 -10.84 -1.73
C ALA A 263 -0.06 -11.48 -0.66
N THR A 264 1.23 -11.63 -0.97
CA THR A 264 2.21 -12.11 0.00
C THR A 264 2.49 -11.01 1.04
N PRO A 265 2.17 -11.22 2.33
CA PRO A 265 2.44 -10.21 3.34
C PRO A 265 3.93 -10.19 3.72
N VAL A 266 4.47 -8.98 3.83
CA VAL A 266 5.82 -8.73 4.35
C VAL A 266 5.66 -7.90 5.61
N PHE A 267 5.88 -8.52 6.77
CA PHE A 267 5.76 -7.85 8.06
C PHE A 267 7.01 -7.03 8.34
N VAL A 268 6.82 -5.75 8.67
CA VAL A 268 7.91 -4.83 8.98
C VAL A 268 7.59 -4.16 10.30
N HIS A 269 8.47 -4.31 11.28
CA HIS A 269 8.38 -3.56 12.53
C HIS A 269 9.36 -2.39 12.47
N THR A 270 8.89 -1.16 12.63
CA THR A 270 9.74 0.04 12.59
C THR A 270 9.91 0.65 13.99
N LYS A 271 10.83 1.62 14.12
CA LYS A 271 11.11 2.33 15.38
C LYS A 271 11.54 1.41 16.53
N LEU A 272 12.28 0.34 16.21
CA LEU A 272 12.87 -0.50 17.25
C LEU A 272 14.00 0.25 17.97
N ARG A 273 14.16 -0.03 19.26
CA ARG A 273 15.32 0.43 20.03
C ARG A 273 16.39 -0.66 20.02
N ASP A 274 17.62 -0.30 20.35
CA ASP A 274 18.76 -1.23 20.38
C ASP A 274 18.50 -2.49 21.22
N ARG A 275 17.81 -2.34 22.35
CA ARG A 275 17.42 -3.48 23.18
C ARG A 275 16.49 -4.46 22.48
N ASP A 276 15.65 -3.98 21.56
CA ASP A 276 14.67 -4.76 20.82
C ASP A 276 15.34 -5.52 19.64
N LEU A 277 16.53 -5.08 19.20
CA LEU A 277 17.28 -5.60 18.04
C LEU A 277 18.19 -6.80 18.34
N SER A 278 18.29 -7.23 19.60
CA SER A 278 19.09 -8.42 19.92
C SER A 278 18.61 -9.64 19.11
N PRO A 279 19.52 -10.53 18.64
CA PRO A 279 19.14 -11.70 17.84
C PRO A 279 18.08 -12.57 18.53
N HIS A 280 18.15 -12.69 19.86
CA HIS A 280 17.17 -13.40 20.66
C HIS A 280 15.76 -12.77 20.59
N ASN A 281 15.67 -11.43 20.63
CA ASN A 281 14.40 -10.71 20.54
C ASN A 281 13.78 -10.82 19.15
N ILE A 282 14.58 -10.70 18.11
CA ILE A 282 14.14 -10.88 16.72
C ILE A 282 13.65 -12.31 16.50
N ALA A 283 14.37 -13.32 16.99
CA ALA A 283 13.96 -14.73 16.89
C ALA A 283 12.63 -14.99 17.62
N ARG A 284 12.45 -14.40 18.80
CA ARG A 284 11.19 -14.46 19.56
C ARG A 284 10.04 -13.78 18.84
N LEU A 285 10.27 -12.61 18.23
CA LEU A 285 9.27 -11.90 17.43
C LEU A 285 8.84 -12.74 16.22
N ARG A 286 9.81 -13.33 15.50
CA ARG A 286 9.54 -14.24 14.37
C ARG A 286 8.71 -15.45 14.79
N LYS A 287 9.07 -16.08 15.92
CA LYS A 287 8.32 -17.22 16.47
C LYS A 287 6.89 -16.82 16.85
N ALA A 288 6.72 -15.68 17.52
CA ALA A 288 5.41 -15.18 17.89
C ALA A 288 4.54 -14.88 16.66
N LEU A 289 5.10 -14.25 15.63
CA LEU A 289 4.42 -13.97 14.37
C LEU A 289 3.98 -15.26 13.67
N ALA A 290 4.87 -16.24 13.56
CA ALA A 290 4.55 -17.53 12.95
C ALA A 290 3.48 -18.31 13.71
N GLN A 291 3.52 -18.28 15.04
CA GLN A 291 2.48 -18.87 15.88
C GLN A 291 1.14 -18.16 15.72
N TYR A 292 1.15 -16.82 15.63
CA TYR A 292 -0.06 -16.03 15.49
C TYR A 292 -0.79 -16.31 14.17
N PHE A 293 -0.04 -16.51 13.08
CA PHE A 293 -0.57 -16.77 11.75
C PHE A 293 -0.49 -18.25 11.32
N SER A 294 -0.37 -19.19 12.25
CA SER A 294 -0.15 -20.61 11.92
C SER A 294 -1.32 -21.26 11.18
N THR A 295 -2.54 -20.74 11.38
CA THR A 295 -3.77 -21.22 10.72
C THR A 295 -4.23 -20.30 9.59
N SER A 296 -3.54 -19.17 9.38
CA SER A 296 -3.95 -18.15 8.44
C SER A 296 -3.69 -18.55 7.00
N SER A 297 -4.51 -18.08 6.06
CA SER A 297 -4.20 -18.26 4.64
C SER A 297 -3.02 -17.37 4.21
N LEU A 298 -2.72 -16.31 4.97
CA LEU A 298 -1.63 -15.34 4.80
C LEU A 298 -0.22 -15.95 4.70
N THR A 299 -0.01 -17.11 5.31
CA THR A 299 1.32 -17.72 5.50
C THR A 299 1.48 -19.03 4.74
N LYS A 300 0.43 -19.50 4.08
CA LYS A 300 0.49 -20.70 3.24
C LYS A 300 1.19 -20.37 1.93
N ALA A 301 2.52 -20.43 1.96
CA ALA A 301 3.36 -20.43 0.78
C ALA A 301 2.80 -21.44 -0.23
N ASP A 302 2.62 -20.97 -1.46
CA ASP A 302 2.13 -21.77 -2.58
C ASP A 302 3.24 -22.76 -2.98
N ASN A 303 3.35 -23.86 -2.24
CA ASN A 303 4.12 -25.00 -2.70
C ASN A 303 3.38 -25.58 -3.89
N GLY A 304 3.81 -25.22 -5.10
CA GLY A 304 3.44 -25.92 -6.32
C GLY A 304 3.57 -27.43 -6.11
N ASN A 305 2.50 -28.15 -6.44
CA ASN A 305 2.38 -29.61 -6.36
C ASN A 305 3.70 -30.36 -6.51
N THR A 306 4.26 -30.84 -5.40
CA THR A 306 5.08 -32.04 -5.41
C THR A 306 4.44 -33.02 -4.45
N SER A 307 3.45 -33.74 -4.96
CA SER A 307 3.02 -35.01 -4.40
C SER A 307 4.18 -36.00 -4.55
N ILE A 308 5.17 -35.92 -3.68
CA ILE A 308 6.09 -37.03 -3.45
C ILE A 308 5.45 -37.81 -2.31
N SER A 309 4.91 -38.97 -2.68
CA SER A 309 4.52 -40.04 -1.78
C SER A 309 5.54 -40.18 -0.66
N ARG A 310 5.10 -39.96 0.59
CA ARG A 310 5.90 -40.24 1.78
C ARG A 310 6.02 -41.75 1.93
N ASP A 311 7.13 -42.30 1.47
CA ASP A 311 7.65 -43.57 2.01
C ASP A 311 8.34 -43.27 3.36
N PRO A 312 8.08 -44.04 4.44
CA PRO A 312 8.57 -43.69 5.78
C PRO A 312 10.04 -44.02 6.07
N ASP A 313 10.77 -44.69 5.16
CA ASP A 313 12.01 -45.40 5.55
C ASP A 313 13.26 -44.96 4.76
N SER A 314 13.66 -43.69 4.85
CA SER A 314 15.05 -43.30 4.57
C SER A 314 15.50 -42.04 5.34
N VAL A 315 15.86 -42.22 6.61
CA VAL A 315 16.52 -41.18 7.40
C VAL A 315 18.02 -41.25 7.15
N ALA A 316 18.54 -40.38 6.28
CA ALA A 316 19.95 -40.01 6.28
C ALA A 316 20.14 -38.78 7.19
N PRO A 317 21.03 -38.82 8.20
CA PRO A 317 21.24 -37.68 9.09
C PRO A 317 22.24 -36.72 8.45
N GLY A 318 21.74 -35.64 7.84
CA GLY A 318 22.58 -34.55 7.37
C GLY A 318 22.01 -33.81 6.18
N SER A 319 21.13 -32.83 6.45
CA SER A 319 20.75 -31.68 5.60
C SER A 319 19.28 -31.30 5.82
N GLN A 320 18.91 -30.94 7.04
CA GLN A 320 17.62 -30.32 7.34
C GLN A 320 17.86 -29.01 8.08
N SER A 321 18.21 -27.94 7.35
CA SER A 321 18.19 -26.58 7.92
C SER A 321 17.69 -25.51 6.95
N HIS A 322 17.41 -25.83 5.68
CA HIS A 322 17.00 -24.82 4.70
C HIS A 322 15.48 -24.73 4.47
N ASP A 323 14.69 -25.73 4.85
CA ASP A 323 13.23 -25.74 4.59
C ASP A 323 12.37 -25.08 5.68
N LEU A 324 12.92 -24.84 6.88
CA LEU A 324 12.13 -24.24 7.97
C LEU A 324 11.93 -22.72 7.79
N ASP A 325 12.86 -22.05 7.11
CA ASP A 325 12.78 -20.61 6.83
C ASP A 325 11.72 -20.29 5.77
N SER A 326 11.39 -21.23 4.88
CA SER A 326 10.34 -21.04 3.86
C SER A 326 8.92 -21.08 4.41
N LEU A 327 8.73 -21.63 5.62
CA LEU A 327 7.45 -21.70 6.34
C LEU A 327 7.22 -20.48 7.26
N MET A 328 8.25 -19.66 7.47
CA MET A 328 8.16 -18.49 8.35
C MET A 328 7.63 -17.28 7.59
N PRO A 329 6.71 -16.49 8.19
CA PRO A 329 6.30 -15.22 7.61
C PRO A 329 7.51 -14.30 7.41
N SER A 330 7.57 -13.62 6.26
CA SER A 330 8.65 -12.67 5.98
C SER A 330 8.60 -11.51 6.99
N LEU A 331 9.65 -11.39 7.82
CA LEU A 331 9.76 -10.40 8.88
C LEU A 331 11.04 -9.56 8.71
N PHE A 332 10.86 -8.24 8.68
CA PHE A 332 11.92 -7.24 8.77
C PHE A 332 11.73 -6.38 10.00
N VAL A 333 12.86 -5.88 10.50
CA VAL A 333 12.89 -4.92 11.60
C VAL A 333 13.71 -3.72 11.17
N ILE A 334 13.29 -2.52 11.55
CA ILE A 334 13.95 -1.25 11.23
C ILE A 334 14.12 -0.46 12.54
N PRO A 335 15.34 -0.04 12.89
CA PRO A 335 15.59 0.69 14.12
C PRO A 335 14.99 2.09 14.06
N THR A 336 15.03 2.81 15.17
CA THR A 336 14.71 4.24 15.19
C THR A 336 15.82 5.02 14.51
N LYS A 337 15.48 6.00 13.67
CA LYS A 337 16.47 6.86 13.02
C LYS A 337 17.14 7.75 14.06
N ASN A 338 18.43 7.57 14.29
CA ASN A 338 19.24 8.42 15.16
C ASN A 338 19.79 9.63 14.37
N LYS A 339 20.03 10.76 15.04
CA LYS A 339 20.48 12.01 14.39
C LYS A 339 21.81 11.87 13.64
N ASP A 340 22.71 11.02 14.14
CA ASP A 340 24.04 10.84 13.57
C ASP A 340 24.12 9.64 12.61
N ASP A 341 23.03 8.87 12.47
CA ASP A 341 22.90 7.59 11.73
C ASP A 341 24.06 6.60 11.91
N SER A 342 24.92 6.85 12.89
CA SER A 342 26.02 5.99 13.27
C SER A 342 25.42 4.71 13.84
N PRO A 343 25.88 3.53 13.40
CA PRO A 343 25.52 2.30 14.09
C PRO A 343 25.90 2.51 15.56
N GLY A 344 24.92 2.51 16.47
CA GLY A 344 25.26 2.30 17.88
C GLY A 344 26.08 1.01 17.91
N ASP A 345 27.18 0.97 18.67
CA ASP A 345 28.32 0.02 18.58
C ASP A 345 27.99 -1.50 18.46
N GLN A 346 26.71 -1.90 18.44
CA GLN A 346 26.24 -3.28 18.44
C GLN A 346 25.29 -3.66 17.27
N TYR A 347 24.66 -2.72 16.54
CA TYR A 347 23.64 -3.05 15.53
C TYR A 347 23.76 -2.22 14.23
N GLU A 348 23.17 -2.74 13.15
CA GLU A 348 23.14 -2.05 11.85
C GLU A 348 22.34 -0.74 11.89
N SER A 349 22.73 0.21 11.03
CA SER A 349 22.09 1.52 10.94
C SER A 349 20.66 1.46 10.39
N TYR A 350 19.88 2.51 10.64
CA TYR A 350 18.55 2.70 10.06
C TYR A 350 18.57 2.58 8.53
N THR A 351 19.47 3.31 7.89
CA THR A 351 19.60 3.34 6.42
C THR A 351 19.99 1.98 5.87
N SER A 352 20.92 1.27 6.51
CA SER A 352 21.32 -0.08 6.09
C SER A 352 20.16 -1.09 6.15
N MET A 353 19.39 -1.09 7.24
CA MET A 353 18.28 -2.04 7.40
C MET A 353 17.10 -1.71 6.49
N LEU A 354 16.88 -0.43 6.21
CA LEU A 354 15.90 0.04 5.23
C LEU A 354 16.28 -0.39 3.79
N TRP A 355 17.55 -0.27 3.42
CA TRP A 355 18.04 -0.77 2.13
C TRP A 355 17.96 -2.29 2.02
N LYS A 356 18.22 -3.03 3.10
CA LYS A 356 17.99 -4.48 3.10
C LYS A 356 16.54 -4.86 2.86
N LEU A 357 15.58 -4.13 3.43
CA LEU A 357 14.16 -4.31 3.12
C LEU A 357 13.90 -4.03 1.63
N ARG A 358 14.39 -2.88 1.12
CA ARG A 358 14.26 -2.50 -0.29
C ARG A 358 14.78 -3.60 -1.21
N ASP A 359 16.04 -3.96 -1.06
CA ASP A 359 16.72 -4.93 -1.93
C ASP A 359 16.02 -6.29 -1.85
N LYS A 360 15.58 -6.69 -0.65
CA LYS A 360 14.86 -7.95 -0.51
C LYS A 360 13.51 -7.90 -1.22
N VAL A 361 12.69 -6.87 -1.03
CA VAL A 361 11.39 -6.71 -1.73
C VAL A 361 11.58 -6.68 -3.25
N LEU A 362 12.57 -5.94 -3.77
CA LEU A 362 12.87 -5.86 -5.20
C LEU A 362 13.38 -7.18 -5.80
N SER A 363 14.00 -8.03 -4.98
CA SER A 363 14.51 -9.35 -5.38
C SER A 363 13.55 -10.51 -5.16
N MET A 364 12.38 -10.28 -4.55
CA MET A 364 11.40 -11.34 -4.33
C MET A 364 10.80 -11.80 -5.66
N ASN A 365 10.63 -13.11 -5.82
CA ASN A 365 9.90 -13.66 -6.95
C ASN A 365 8.43 -13.23 -6.84
N CYS A 366 7.96 -12.47 -7.82
CA CYS A 366 6.58 -12.00 -7.89
C CYS A 366 5.64 -13.19 -8.10
N PRO A 367 4.75 -13.53 -7.15
CA PRO A 367 3.74 -14.56 -7.37
C PRO A 367 2.81 -14.11 -8.51
N PRO A 368 2.62 -14.90 -9.57
CA PRO A 368 1.75 -14.48 -10.66
C PRO A 368 0.28 -14.47 -10.20
N PHE A 369 -0.51 -13.58 -10.78
CA PHE A 369 -1.97 -13.75 -10.79
C PHE A 369 -2.34 -15.06 -11.51
N GLY A 370 -3.52 -15.60 -11.23
CA GLY A 370 -3.99 -16.88 -11.78
C GLY A 370 -4.03 -16.91 -13.31
N ARG A 371 -4.13 -15.75 -13.96
CA ARG A 371 -3.91 -15.57 -15.40
C ARG A 371 -3.07 -14.33 -15.67
N THR A 372 -2.42 -14.31 -16.82
CA THR A 372 -1.72 -13.12 -17.33
C THR A 372 -2.71 -11.96 -17.47
N VAL A 373 -2.36 -10.80 -16.94
CA VAL A 373 -3.12 -9.56 -16.99
C VAL A 373 -2.16 -8.42 -17.33
N THR A 374 -2.62 -7.40 -18.06
CA THR A 374 -1.80 -6.19 -18.29
C THR A 374 -1.95 -5.22 -17.12
N GLU A 375 -1.00 -4.30 -16.93
CA GLU A 375 -1.12 -3.25 -15.91
C GLU A 375 -2.45 -2.49 -16.03
N ARG A 376 -2.87 -2.18 -17.27
CA ARG A 376 -4.12 -1.47 -17.53
C ARG A 376 -5.35 -2.27 -17.13
N ASP A 377 -5.40 -3.55 -17.48
CA ASP A 377 -6.52 -4.41 -17.11
C ASP A 377 -6.53 -4.74 -15.63
N TRP A 378 -5.36 -4.86 -14.99
CA TRP A 378 -5.22 -4.95 -13.55
C TRP A 378 -5.88 -3.76 -12.84
N LEU A 379 -5.63 -2.52 -13.30
CA LEU A 379 -6.22 -1.34 -12.68
C LEU A 379 -7.75 -1.30 -12.85
N LYS A 380 -8.26 -1.62 -14.06
CA LYS A 380 -9.71 -1.69 -14.31
C LYS A 380 -10.38 -2.77 -13.45
N ASN A 381 -9.74 -3.93 -13.33
CA ASN A 381 -10.25 -5.03 -12.52
C ASN A 381 -10.15 -4.72 -11.02
N SER A 382 -9.15 -3.95 -10.59
CA SER A 382 -9.04 -3.43 -9.22
C SER A 382 -10.23 -2.53 -8.85
N ALA A 383 -10.70 -1.69 -9.78
CA ALA A 383 -11.91 -0.90 -9.57
C ALA A 383 -13.17 -1.76 -9.39
N LYS A 384 -13.30 -2.86 -10.15
CA LYS A 384 -14.40 -3.82 -9.96
C LYS A 384 -14.29 -4.55 -8.62
N ILE A 385 -13.08 -4.96 -8.23
CA ILE A 385 -12.80 -5.56 -6.91
C ILE A 385 -13.23 -4.59 -5.81
N TRP A 386 -12.94 -3.30 -5.95
CA TRP A 386 -13.36 -2.30 -4.97
C TRP A 386 -14.87 -2.26 -4.77
N GLU A 387 -15.66 -2.33 -5.84
CA GLU A 387 -17.12 -2.40 -5.73
C GLU A 387 -17.59 -3.66 -4.99
N LEU A 388 -16.93 -4.81 -5.21
CA LEU A 388 -17.19 -6.04 -4.46
C LEU A 388 -16.82 -5.92 -2.98
N VAL A 389 -15.71 -5.23 -2.67
CA VAL A 389 -15.29 -4.97 -1.27
C VAL A 389 -16.31 -4.07 -0.56
N LYS A 390 -16.75 -2.97 -1.20
CA LYS A 390 -17.78 -2.08 -0.65
C LYS A 390 -19.09 -2.81 -0.42
N SER A 391 -19.49 -3.68 -1.35
CA SER A 391 -20.76 -4.42 -1.28
C SER A 391 -20.67 -5.78 -0.59
N SER A 392 -19.54 -6.10 0.07
CA SER A 392 -19.32 -7.41 0.68
C SER A 392 -20.34 -7.71 1.79
N PRO A 393 -21.16 -8.77 1.66
CA PRO A 393 -22.13 -9.13 2.68
C PRO A 393 -21.47 -9.59 3.99
N ILE A 394 -20.26 -10.16 3.90
CA ILE A 394 -19.51 -10.68 5.06
C ILE A 394 -18.95 -9.52 5.89
N ILE A 395 -18.43 -8.47 5.24
CA ILE A 395 -18.02 -7.23 5.94
C ILE A 395 -19.24 -6.54 6.57
N ALA A 396 -20.38 -6.50 5.87
CA ALA A 396 -21.61 -5.93 6.41
C ALA A 396 -22.13 -6.73 7.62
N GLU A 397 -22.04 -8.06 7.60
CA GLU A 397 -22.39 -8.90 8.74
C GLU A 397 -21.46 -8.66 9.93
N TYR A 398 -20.14 -8.61 9.70
CA TYR A 398 -19.17 -8.28 10.74
C TYR A 398 -19.47 -6.92 11.40
N SER A 399 -19.81 -5.90 10.60
CA SER A 399 -20.26 -4.60 11.12
C SER A 399 -21.47 -4.73 12.05
N ARG A 400 -22.50 -5.48 11.65
CA ARG A 400 -23.69 -5.71 12.49
C ARG A 400 -23.34 -6.45 13.77
N THR A 401 -22.44 -7.44 13.72
CA THR A 401 -21.97 -8.15 14.91
C THR A 401 -21.30 -7.18 15.88
N LEU A 402 -20.38 -6.32 15.42
CA LEU A 402 -19.71 -5.34 16.26
C LEU A 402 -20.68 -4.35 16.92
N GLN A 403 -21.72 -3.92 16.20
CA GLN A 403 -22.79 -3.09 16.76
C GLN A 403 -23.58 -3.83 17.84
N SER A 404 -23.98 -5.08 17.58
CA SER A 404 -24.75 -5.90 18.50
C SER A 404 -24.01 -6.22 19.80
N CYS A 405 -22.68 -6.37 19.75
CA CYS A 405 -21.83 -6.60 20.91
C CYS A 405 -21.72 -5.37 21.83
N GLY A 406 -22.24 -4.21 21.43
CA GLY A 406 -22.20 -2.99 22.22
C GLY A 406 -20.84 -2.31 22.27
N MET A 407 -19.88 -2.74 21.46
CA MET A 407 -18.55 -2.10 21.35
C MET A 407 -18.62 -0.72 20.69
N PHE A 408 -19.61 -0.49 19.84
CA PHE A 408 -19.79 0.75 19.07
C PHE A 408 -21.23 1.27 19.22
N ARG A 409 -21.72 1.40 20.46
CA ARG A 409 -23.03 2.01 20.71
C ARG A 409 -23.02 3.47 20.27
N ARG A 410 -24.13 3.92 19.70
CA ARG A 410 -24.38 5.33 19.42
C ARG A 410 -24.49 6.14 20.72
#